data_AF-A0A3B0QT48-F1
#
_entry.id   AF-A0A3B0QT48-F1
#
_cell.length_a   1.000
_cell.length_b   1.000
_cell.length_c   1.000
_cell.angle_alpha   90.00
_cell.angle_beta   90.00
_cell.angle_gamma   90.00
#
_symmetry.space_group_name_H-M   'P 1'
#
loop_
_entity.id
_entity.type
_entity.pdbx_description
1 polymer ?
#
loop_
_entity_poly.entity_id
_entity_poly.type
_entity_poly.pdbx_seq_one_letter_code
_entity_poly.pdbx_strand_id
1 'polypeptide(L)' 'MKVSRELKTGIIAILIISLAIWGFNFVKNKSLYEKTRLFYAEYNNVQGLISKSPVTINGLRVGKVAKITFHPTKK' A
#
# COMPACT_ATOMS: atom_id res chain seq x y z
N MET A 1 -11.85 22.46 37.92
CA MET A 1 -11.54 21.06 38.29
C MET A 1 -10.09 20.79 37.91
N LYS A 2 -9.23 20.36 38.84
CA LYS A 2 -7.82 20.06 38.55
C LYS A 2 -7.75 18.66 37.91
N VAL A 3 -7.34 18.60 36.65
CA VAL A 3 -7.05 17.33 35.97
C VAL A 3 -5.90 16.65 36.72
N SER A 4 -6.10 15.42 37.21
CA SER A 4 -5.05 14.69 37.91
C SER A 4 -3.89 14.39 36.95
N ARG A 5 -2.68 14.26 37.49
CA ARG A 5 -1.50 13.93 36.68
C ARG A 5 -1.65 12.57 36.00
N GLU A 6 -2.37 11.61 36.61
CA GLU A 6 -2.64 10.32 35.99
C GLU A 6 -3.52 10.44 34.73
N LEU A 7 -4.58 11.26 34.78
CA LEU A 7 -5.47 11.45 33.63
C LEU A 7 -4.75 12.10 32.45
N LYS A 8 -3.85 13.06 32.72
CA LYS A 8 -3.04 13.71 31.69
C LYS A 8 -2.11 12.70 31.00
N THR A 9 -1.47 11.82 31.76
CA THR A 9 -0.60 10.76 31.23
C THR A 9 -1.39 9.74 30.42
N GLY A 10 -2.58 9.35 30.89
CA GLY A 10 -3.47 8.43 30.15
C GLY A 10 -3.88 8.96 28.78
N ILE A 11 -4.24 10.24 28.70
CA ILE A 11 -4.59 10.90 27.42
C ILE A 11 -3.38 10.91 26.47
N ILE A 12 -2.19 11.25 26.98
CA ILE A 12 -0.96 11.25 26.17
C ILE A 12 -0.64 9.85 25.65
N ALA A 13 -0.78 8.82 26.48
CA ALA A 13 -0.54 7.43 26.08
C ALA A 13 -1.48 6.99 24.96
N ILE A 14 -2.78 7.30 25.06
CA ILE A 14 -3.76 7.02 24.00
C ILE A 14 -3.38 7.74 22.71
N LEU A 15 -2.99 9.01 22.80
CA LEU A 15 -2.63 9.82 21.65
C LEU A 15 -1.40 9.26 20.92
N ILE A 16 -0.40 8.77 21.67
CA ILE A 16 0.78 8.09 21.11
C ILE A 16 0.38 6.79 20.40
N ILE A 17 -0.49 5.97 21.01
CA ILE A 17 -0.94 4.71 20.40
C ILE A 17 -1.72 4.98 19.12
N SER A 18 -2.63 5.95 19.13
CA SER A 18 -3.39 6.36 17.94
C SER A 18 -2.47 6.85 16.82
N LEU A 19 -1.47 7.68 17.14
CA LEU A 19 -0.48 8.15 16.17
C LEU A 19 0.41 7.03 15.65
N ALA A 20 0.78 6.06 16.49
CA ALA A 20 1.57 4.90 16.07
C ALA A 20 0.81 4.03 15.06
N ILE A 21 -0.47 3.75 15.32
CA ILE A 21 -1.33 2.99 14.39
C ILE A 21 -1.50 3.75 13.07
N TRP A 22 -1.77 5.05 13.15
CA TRP A 22 -1.93 5.90 11.97
C TRP A 22 -0.63 6.01 11.16
N GLY A 23 0.50 6.28 11.82
CA GLY A 23 1.82 6.39 11.19
C GLY A 23 2.28 5.08 10.56
N PHE A 24 2.03 3.94 11.21
CA PHE A 24 2.34 2.63 10.63
C PHE A 24 1.54 2.36 9.34
N ASN A 25 0.27 2.76 9.31
CA ASN A 25 -0.56 2.66 8.12
C ASN A 25 -0.12 3.65 7.02
N PHE A 26 0.34 4.85 7.39
CA PHE A 26 0.91 5.83 6.46
C PHE A 26 2.17 5.30 5.76
N VAL A 27 3.12 4.71 6.52
CA VAL A 27 4.36 4.14 5.96
C VAL A 27 4.08 3.00 4.98
N LYS A 28 3.03 2.22 5.21
CA LYS A 28 2.63 1.14 4.29
C LYS A 28 2.08 1.64 2.96
N ASN A 29 1.92 2.95 2.78
CA ASN A 29 1.42 3.61 1.57
C ASN A 29 0.14 2.92 1.04
N LYS A 30 -0.64 2.39 1.97
CA LYS A 30 -1.92 1.75 1.70
C LYS A 30 -2.90 2.90 1.67
N SER A 31 -2.95 3.56 0.52
CA SER A 31 -3.93 4.59 0.20
C SER A 31 -5.32 4.08 0.58
N LEU A 32 -5.86 4.57 1.70
CA LEU A 32 -7.16 4.14 2.24
C LEU A 32 -8.33 4.52 1.30
N TYR A 33 -8.05 5.32 0.26
CA TYR A 33 -9.04 5.94 -0.62
C TYR A 33 -8.71 5.88 -2.14
N GLU A 34 -7.58 5.31 -2.57
CA GLU A 34 -7.28 5.25 -4.01
C GLU A 34 -8.09 4.16 -4.70
N LYS A 35 -8.88 4.56 -5.70
CA LYS A 35 -9.57 3.64 -6.62
C LYS A 35 -8.54 2.99 -7.54
N THR A 36 -7.81 2.01 -7.02
CA THR A 36 -6.85 1.23 -7.82
C THR A 36 -7.61 0.41 -8.86
N ARG A 37 -7.44 0.74 -10.15
CA ARG A 37 -7.95 -0.08 -11.25
C ARG A 37 -6.94 -1.18 -11.55
N LEU A 38 -7.38 -2.44 -11.52
CA LEU A 38 -6.56 -3.58 -11.89
C LEU A 38 -6.84 -3.94 -13.35
N PHE A 39 -5.78 -4.05 -14.14
CA PHE A 39 -5.84 -4.47 -15.53
C PHE A 39 -5.04 -5.75 -15.70
N TYR A 40 -5.52 -6.64 -16.57
CA TYR A 40 -4.87 -7.90 -16.89
C TYR A 40 -4.41 -7.86 -18.34
N ALA A 41 -3.22 -8.39 -18.59
CA ALA A 41 -2.65 -8.52 -19.92
C ALA A 41 -1.89 -9.84 -19.98
N GLU A 42 -2.06 -10.54 -21.09
CA GLU A 42 -1.40 -11.83 -21.34
C GLU A 42 -0.24 -11.63 -22.29
N TYR A 43 0.87 -12.27 -21.95
CA TYR A 43 2.11 -12.20 -22.72
C TYR A 43 2.69 -13.61 -22.81
N ASN A 44 3.25 -13.93 -23.98
CA ASN A 44 3.92 -15.21 -24.20
C ASN A 44 5.22 -15.33 -23.40
N ASN A 45 5.87 -14.19 -23.12
CA ASN A 45 7.14 -14.14 -22.42
C ASN A 45 7.26 -12.82 -21.65
N VAL A 46 7.60 -12.89 -20.36
CA VAL A 46 7.81 -11.73 -19.47
C VAL A 46 9.19 -11.76 -18.82
N GLN A 47 10.20 -12.31 -19.50
CA GLN A 47 11.60 -12.42 -19.04
C GLN A 47 12.08 -11.22 -18.21
N GLY A 48 12.46 -11.49 -16.96
CA GLY A 48 13.02 -10.48 -16.05
C GLY A 48 12.00 -9.51 -15.44
N LEU A 49 10.71 -9.64 -15.73
CA LEU A 49 9.68 -8.83 -15.10
C LEU A 49 9.49 -9.27 -13.64
N ILE A 50 9.78 -8.36 -12.71
CA ILE A 50 9.56 -8.57 -11.28
C ILE A 50 8.24 -7.94 -10.84
N SER A 51 7.64 -8.51 -9.80
CA SER A 51 6.52 -7.87 -9.12
C SER A 51 6.95 -6.48 -8.61
N LYS A 52 6.04 -5.49 -8.69
CA LYS A 52 6.29 -4.07 -8.37
C LYS A 52 7.14 -3.28 -9.38
N SER A 53 7.56 -3.87 -10.50
CA SER A 53 8.14 -3.08 -11.60
C SER A 53 7.23 -1.92 -12.01
N PRO A 54 7.78 -0.72 -12.30
CA PRO A 54 6.98 0.43 -12.73
C PRO A 54 6.40 0.18 -14.13
N VAL A 55 5.11 0.48 -14.29
CA VAL A 55 4.45 0.50 -15.60
C VAL A 55 4.52 1.92 -16.13
N THR A 56 5.03 2.09 -17.35
CA THR A 56 5.17 3.39 -17.99
C THR A 56 4.37 3.46 -19.30
N ILE A 57 3.85 4.64 -19.62
CA ILE A 57 3.25 4.98 -20.91
C ILE A 57 3.97 6.24 -21.40
N ASN A 58 4.58 6.18 -22.59
CA ASN A 58 5.37 7.28 -23.15
C ASN A 58 6.44 7.84 -22.17
N GLY A 59 7.06 6.97 -21.37
CA GLY A 59 8.06 7.36 -20.36
C GLY A 59 7.49 7.88 -19.04
N LEU A 60 6.18 8.15 -18.94
CA LEU A 60 5.55 8.54 -17.68
C LEU A 60 5.15 7.30 -16.87
N ARG A 61 5.51 7.26 -15.58
CA ARG A 61 5.11 6.18 -14.67
C ARG A 61 3.63 6.30 -14.30
N VAL A 62 2.83 5.35 -14.77
CA VAL A 62 1.37 5.31 -14.55
C VAL A 62 0.93 4.24 -13.56
N GLY A 63 1.81 3.31 -13.19
CA GLY A 63 1.45 2.23 -12.29
C GLY A 63 2.61 1.33 -11.86
N LYS A 64 2.25 0.17 -11.32
CA LYS A 64 3.17 -0.90 -10.92
C LYS A 64 2.56 -2.27 -11.21
N VAL A 65 3.39 -3.24 -11.56
CA VAL A 65 2.96 -4.63 -11.74
C VAL A 65 2.48 -5.19 -10.40
N ALA A 66 1.21 -5.56 -10.33
CA ALA A 66 0.60 -6.05 -9.10
C ALA A 66 0.94 -7.53 -8.81
N LYS A 67 0.77 -8.39 -9.82
CA LYS A 67 1.04 -9.83 -9.72
C LYS A 67 1.35 -10.40 -11.11
N ILE A 68 2.21 -11.42 -11.15
CA ILE A 68 2.50 -12.20 -12.35
C ILE A 68 2.08 -13.64 -12.02
N THR A 69 1.23 -14.22 -12.87
CA THR A 69 0.75 -15.60 -12.72
C THR A 69 0.75 -16.27 -14.08
N PHE A 70 1.12 -17.55 -14.12
CA PHE A 70 0.92 -18.36 -15.31
C PHE A 70 -0.58 -18.53 -15.56
N HIS A 71 -1.01 -18.25 -16.80
CA HIS A 71 -2.40 -18.48 -17.20
C HIS A 71 -2.68 -19.99 -17.13
N PRO A 72 -3.74 -20.45 -16.45
CA PRO A 72 -3.96 -21.87 -16.15
C PRO A 72 -4.33 -22.74 -17.37
N THR A 73 -4.16 -22.28 -18.63
CA THR A 73 -4.55 -23.05 -19.82
C THR A 73 -3.71 -22.73 -21.05
N LYS A 74 -2.82 -23.66 -21.41
CA LYS A 74 -2.87 -24.41 -22.69
C LYS A 74 -1.90 -25.60 -22.64
N LYS A 75 -2.41 -26.74 -22.20
CA LYS A 75 -2.21 -28.00 -22.90
C LYS A 75 -3.59 -28.60 -23.12
#